data_AF-A0A8B8KYL9-F1
#
_entry.id   AF-A0A8B8KYL9-F1
#
_cell.length_a   1.000
_cell.length_b   1.000
_cell.length_c   1.000
_cell.angle_alpha   90.00
_cell.angle_beta   90.00
_cell.angle_gamma   90.00
#
_symmetry.space_group_name_H-M   'P 1'
#
loop_
_entity.id
_entity.type
_entity.pdbx_description
1 polymer ?
#
loop_
_entity_poly.entity_id
_entity_poly.type
_entity_poly.pdbx_seq_one_letter_code
_entity_poly.pdbx_strand_id
1 'polypeptide(L)'
;MGELYALDFDGIICDSCGESSLSALKAAKVRWPGLFDGVDSATEDWIVDQMHTVRPVVETGYENVLLVRLLLETRIPSIRKSSVAEGLTVEGILENWSKLKPIIMEEWGENRDGLIDLFGKVRDEWLEQDFAAWIGANRLYPGVSDALKFASSRVYIVTTKQSRFADALLRELAGVTIPPERIYGLGTGPKVEVLKQLQKKPEHQGLTLQELGLQHPERKRGSCSYPQNSCSRAL
;
A
#
# COMPACT_ATOMS: atom_id res chain seq x y z
N MET A 1 32.22 -2.36 -9.50
CA MET A 1 31.12 -3.34 -9.50
C MET A 1 29.85 -2.51 -9.59
N GLY A 2 28.99 -2.76 -10.58
CA GLY A 2 27.80 -1.92 -10.82
C GLY A 2 26.67 -2.28 -9.86
N GLU A 3 25.71 -1.37 -9.68
CA GLU A 3 24.57 -1.56 -8.81
C GLU A 3 23.25 -1.61 -9.60
N LEU A 4 22.30 -2.39 -9.10
CA LEU A 4 20.92 -2.36 -9.54
C LEU A 4 20.02 -2.21 -8.31
N TYR A 5 18.96 -1.42 -8.43
CA TYR A 5 18.06 -1.11 -7.31
C TYR A 5 16.69 -1.72 -7.55
N ALA A 6 16.16 -2.41 -6.55
CA ALA A 6 14.74 -2.77 -6.47
C ALA A 6 14.08 -1.98 -5.35
N LEU A 7 13.17 -1.10 -5.71
CA LEU A 7 12.51 -0.15 -4.81
C LEU A 7 11.07 -0.59 -4.55
N ASP A 8 10.68 -0.60 -3.28
CA ASP A 8 9.25 -0.63 -2.94
C ASP A 8 8.61 0.73 -3.24
N PHE A 9 7.52 0.73 -4.00
CA PHE A 9 6.87 1.96 -4.43
C PHE A 9 6.32 2.74 -3.22
N ASP A 10 5.43 2.14 -2.44
CA ASP A 10 4.79 2.85 -1.33
C ASP A 10 5.73 2.98 -0.10
N GLY A 11 6.78 2.15 -0.04
CA GLY A 11 7.76 2.15 1.06
C GLY A 11 8.90 3.15 0.91
N ILE A 12 9.24 3.57 -0.31
CA ILE A 12 10.39 4.46 -0.58
C ILE A 12 10.03 5.62 -1.49
N ILE A 13 9.06 5.46 -2.40
CA ILE A 13 8.83 6.42 -3.47
C ILE A 13 7.68 7.36 -3.16
N CYS A 14 6.52 6.79 -2.86
CA CYS A 14 5.28 7.52 -2.75
C CYS A 14 4.60 7.21 -1.42
N ASP A 15 4.23 8.24 -0.70
CA ASP A 15 3.23 8.12 0.34
C ASP A 15 1.86 8.21 -0.33
N SER A 16 1.26 7.03 -0.53
CA SER A 16 -0.09 6.86 -1.06
C SER A 16 -1.16 6.74 0.03
N CYS A 17 -0.83 7.06 1.30
CA CYS A 17 -1.77 6.94 2.41
C CYS A 17 -3.01 7.80 2.21
N GLY A 18 -2.85 9.05 1.75
CA GLY A 18 -3.97 9.95 1.43
C GLY A 18 -4.92 9.36 0.39
N GLU A 19 -4.40 9.06 -0.80
CA GLU A 19 -5.18 8.44 -1.89
C GLU A 19 -5.84 7.12 -1.47
N SER A 20 -5.09 6.21 -0.86
CA SER A 20 -5.63 4.89 -0.46
C SER A 20 -6.71 4.99 0.61
N SER A 21 -6.61 5.95 1.54
CA SER A 21 -7.64 6.21 2.56
C SER A 21 -8.91 6.75 1.94
N LEU A 22 -8.80 7.75 1.05
CA LEU A 22 -9.94 8.33 0.34
C LEU A 22 -10.62 7.32 -0.58
N SER A 23 -9.84 6.54 -1.32
CA SER A 23 -10.34 5.45 -2.16
C SER A 23 -11.04 4.37 -1.33
N ALA A 24 -10.55 4.07 -0.13
CA ALA A 24 -11.18 3.10 0.76
C ALA A 24 -12.50 3.61 1.34
N LEU A 25 -12.56 4.90 1.68
CA LEU A 25 -13.81 5.55 2.09
C LEU A 25 -14.85 5.51 0.97
N LYS A 26 -14.45 5.85 -0.27
CA LYS A 26 -15.32 5.72 -1.46
C LYS A 26 -15.80 4.27 -1.66
N ALA A 27 -14.89 3.29 -1.57
CA ALA A 27 -15.23 1.88 -1.72
C ALA A 27 -16.18 1.38 -0.62
N ALA A 28 -15.97 1.79 0.63
CA ALA A 28 -16.83 1.43 1.75
C ALA A 28 -18.25 2.00 1.57
N LYS A 29 -18.39 3.24 1.09
CA LYS A 29 -19.69 3.84 0.74
C LYS A 29 -20.42 3.07 -0.35
N VAL A 30 -19.70 2.58 -1.37
CA VAL A 30 -20.28 1.73 -2.42
C VAL A 30 -20.70 0.36 -1.86
N ARG A 31 -19.87 -0.23 -0.99
CA ARG A 31 -20.12 -1.58 -0.46
C ARG A 31 -21.23 -1.64 0.59
N TRP A 32 -21.30 -0.64 1.45
CA TRP A 32 -22.19 -0.59 2.61
C TRP A 32 -22.92 0.76 2.72
N PRO A 33 -23.69 1.18 1.70
CA PRO A 33 -24.28 2.52 1.65
C PRO A 33 -25.09 2.87 2.89
N GLY A 34 -25.90 1.94 3.39
CA GLY A 34 -26.73 2.16 4.59
C GLY A 34 -25.97 2.34 5.91
N LEU A 35 -24.67 2.04 5.98
CA LEU A 35 -23.83 2.38 7.15
C LEU A 35 -23.33 3.82 7.10
N PHE A 36 -23.34 4.44 5.91
CA PHE A 36 -22.88 5.80 5.70
C PHE A 36 -24.04 6.81 5.68
N ASP A 37 -25.28 6.36 5.84
CA ASP A 37 -26.45 7.24 5.95
C ASP A 37 -26.32 8.14 7.19
N GLY A 38 -26.27 9.45 6.97
CA GLY A 38 -26.15 10.44 8.05
C GLY A 38 -24.73 10.59 8.62
N VAL A 39 -23.72 9.97 8.01
CA VAL A 39 -22.30 10.24 8.33
C VAL A 39 -21.94 11.62 7.78
N ASP A 40 -21.45 12.49 8.67
CA ASP A 40 -21.04 13.85 8.31
C ASP A 40 -19.57 13.91 7.84
N SER A 41 -19.19 15.04 7.24
CA SER A 41 -17.83 15.25 6.74
C SER A 41 -16.80 15.19 7.87
N ALA A 42 -17.15 15.64 9.08
CA ALA A 42 -16.24 15.59 10.22
C ALA A 42 -15.90 14.15 10.63
N THR A 43 -16.85 13.23 10.52
CA THR A 43 -16.61 11.81 10.76
C THR A 43 -15.76 11.19 9.64
N GLU A 44 -16.01 11.56 8.39
CA GLU A 44 -15.20 11.12 7.25
C GLU A 44 -13.74 11.59 7.36
N ASP A 45 -13.53 12.87 7.70
CA ASP A 45 -12.22 13.45 7.94
C ASP A 45 -11.51 12.75 9.09
N TRP A 46 -12.23 12.44 10.18
CA TRP A 46 -11.69 11.66 11.29
C TRP A 46 -11.28 10.25 10.85
N ILE A 47 -12.07 9.56 10.03
CA ILE A 47 -11.70 8.24 9.50
C ILE A 47 -10.40 8.36 8.67
N VAL A 48 -10.32 9.32 7.76
CA VAL A 48 -9.13 9.52 6.91
C VAL A 48 -7.89 9.84 7.76
N ASP A 49 -8.04 10.63 8.83
CA ASP A 49 -6.97 10.89 9.79
C ASP A 49 -6.53 9.60 10.50
N GLN A 50 -7.48 8.81 11.04
CA GLN A 50 -7.15 7.55 11.72
C GLN A 50 -6.54 6.51 10.77
N MET A 51 -6.89 6.53 9.48
CA MET A 51 -6.28 5.67 8.47
C MET A 51 -4.77 5.89 8.34
N HIS A 52 -4.26 7.09 8.59
CA HIS A 52 -2.81 7.33 8.66
C HIS A 52 -2.17 6.61 9.85
N THR A 53 -2.85 6.63 10.99
CA THR A 53 -2.39 5.93 12.20
C THR A 53 -2.39 4.43 12.01
N VAL A 54 -3.47 3.85 11.45
CA VAL A 54 -3.57 2.39 11.26
C VAL A 54 -2.83 1.86 10.03
N ARG A 55 -2.29 2.74 9.17
CA ARG A 55 -1.56 2.36 7.94
C ARG A 55 -0.52 1.24 8.12
N PRO A 56 0.23 1.14 9.23
CA PRO A 56 1.23 0.08 9.42
C PRO A 56 0.70 -1.36 9.42
N VAL A 57 -0.60 -1.58 9.70
CA VAL A 57 -1.16 -2.95 9.71
C VAL A 57 -1.56 -3.45 8.33
N VAL A 58 -1.64 -2.56 7.34
CA VAL A 58 -2.15 -2.86 6.01
C VAL A 58 -1.08 -3.57 5.19
N GLU A 59 -1.29 -4.86 4.96
CA GLU A 59 -0.42 -5.69 4.12
C GLU A 59 -0.85 -5.66 2.65
N THR A 60 -2.16 -5.55 2.41
CA THR A 60 -2.76 -5.54 1.08
C THR A 60 -3.83 -4.46 0.97
N GLY A 61 -3.98 -3.85 -0.22
CA GLY A 61 -4.78 -2.63 -0.38
C GLY A 61 -6.26 -2.75 0.02
N TYR A 62 -6.87 -3.93 -0.13
CA TYR A 62 -8.28 -4.17 0.22
C TYR A 62 -8.55 -4.03 1.72
N GLU A 63 -7.54 -4.24 2.56
CA GLU A 63 -7.65 -4.13 4.02
C GLU A 63 -8.02 -2.71 4.45
N ASN A 64 -7.69 -1.70 3.65
CA ASN A 64 -8.12 -0.33 3.92
C ASN A 64 -9.65 -0.19 3.95
N VAL A 65 -10.36 -0.93 3.08
CA VAL A 65 -11.83 -0.90 3.04
C VAL A 65 -12.42 -1.47 4.33
N LEU A 66 -11.81 -2.52 4.87
CA LEU A 66 -12.20 -3.10 6.16
C LEU A 66 -11.92 -2.13 7.32
N LEU A 67 -10.75 -1.50 7.32
CA LEU A 67 -10.36 -0.54 8.36
C LEU A 67 -11.31 0.65 8.41
N VAL A 68 -11.71 1.21 7.26
CA VAL A 68 -12.70 2.29 7.18
C VAL A 68 -14.00 1.89 7.88
N ARG A 69 -14.55 0.71 7.57
CA ARG A 69 -15.79 0.27 8.20
C ARG A 69 -15.60 -0.01 9.69
N LEU A 70 -14.49 -0.61 10.09
CA LEU A 70 -14.22 -0.90 11.49
C LEU A 70 -14.13 0.40 12.30
N LEU A 71 -13.37 1.39 11.81
CA LEU A 71 -13.27 2.73 12.40
C LEU A 71 -14.63 3.43 12.49
N LEU A 72 -15.47 3.26 11.47
CA LEU A 72 -16.82 3.79 11.49
C LEU A 72 -17.69 3.12 12.57
N GLU A 73 -17.64 1.79 12.71
CA GLU A 73 -18.35 1.04 13.77
C GLU A 73 -17.83 1.31 15.18
N THR A 74 -16.55 1.68 15.36
CA THR A 74 -16.03 2.11 16.68
C THR A 74 -16.50 3.52 17.02
N ARG A 75 -16.61 4.40 16.02
CA ARG A 75 -17.03 5.79 16.20
C ARG A 75 -18.53 5.95 16.44
N ILE A 76 -19.36 5.12 15.79
CA ILE A 76 -20.81 5.22 15.83
C ILE A 76 -21.41 3.91 16.39
N PRO A 77 -21.75 3.86 17.69
CA PRO A 77 -22.24 2.63 18.31
C PRO A 77 -23.53 2.08 17.71
N SER A 78 -24.40 2.92 17.13
CA SER A 78 -25.71 2.52 16.61
C SER A 78 -25.66 1.70 15.33
N ILE A 79 -24.55 1.74 14.59
CA ILE A 79 -24.36 0.99 13.33
C ILE A 79 -23.46 -0.24 13.51
N ARG A 80 -22.98 -0.47 14.73
CA ARG A 80 -22.06 -1.56 15.06
C ARG A 80 -22.70 -2.89 14.71
N LYS A 81 -21.95 -3.72 13.98
CA LYS A 81 -22.34 -5.08 13.63
C LYS A 81 -21.31 -6.11 14.05
N SER A 82 -20.04 -5.70 14.06
CA SER A 82 -18.94 -6.58 14.47
C SER A 82 -18.92 -6.78 15.98
N SER A 83 -18.58 -8.01 16.39
CA SER A 83 -18.40 -8.35 17.81
C SER A 83 -17.19 -7.66 18.44
N VAL A 84 -16.26 -7.20 17.61
CA VAL A 84 -14.97 -6.66 18.04
C VAL A 84 -14.93 -5.13 18.16
N ALA A 85 -15.93 -4.39 17.68
CA ALA A 85 -15.89 -2.92 17.66
C ALA A 85 -16.23 -2.28 19.02
N GLU A 86 -16.83 -3.00 19.96
CA GLU A 86 -17.13 -2.45 21.28
C GLU A 86 -15.86 -2.20 22.10
N GLY A 87 -15.64 -0.94 22.49
CA GLY A 87 -14.47 -0.54 23.27
C GLY A 87 -13.13 -0.62 22.50
N LEU A 88 -13.15 -0.91 21.20
CA LEU A 88 -11.96 -1.01 20.38
C LEU A 88 -11.39 0.38 20.09
N THR A 89 -10.13 0.59 20.47
CA THR A 89 -9.37 1.80 20.16
C THR A 89 -8.54 1.62 18.89
N VAL A 90 -8.00 2.73 18.36
CA VAL A 90 -7.10 2.73 17.22
C VAL A 90 -5.82 1.95 17.52
N GLU A 91 -5.29 2.07 18.74
CA GLU A 91 -4.16 1.27 19.23
C GLU A 91 -4.51 -0.22 19.30
N GLY A 92 -5.73 -0.55 19.74
CA GLY A 92 -6.22 -1.93 19.75
C GLY A 92 -6.24 -2.55 18.35
N ILE A 93 -6.58 -1.76 17.31
CA ILE A 93 -6.49 -2.16 15.91
C ILE A 93 -5.04 -2.42 15.52
N LEU A 94 -4.12 -1.49 15.83
CA LEU A 94 -2.70 -1.62 15.52
C LEU A 94 -2.08 -2.91 16.08
N GLU A 95 -2.41 -3.24 17.32
CA GLU A 95 -1.83 -4.40 18.02
C GLU A 95 -2.44 -5.74 17.59
N ASN A 96 -3.71 -5.74 17.18
CA ASN A 96 -4.48 -6.97 17.01
C ASN A 96 -5.05 -7.19 15.61
N TRP A 97 -4.67 -6.39 14.60
CA TRP A 97 -5.25 -6.46 13.25
C TRP A 97 -5.29 -7.87 12.65
N SER A 98 -4.22 -8.66 12.81
CA SER A 98 -4.16 -10.03 12.29
C SER A 98 -5.20 -10.98 12.89
N LYS A 99 -5.68 -10.68 14.10
CA LYS A 99 -6.78 -11.41 14.78
C LYS A 99 -8.15 -10.82 14.46
N LEU A 100 -8.24 -9.49 14.33
CA LEU A 100 -9.49 -8.78 14.03
C LEU A 100 -9.97 -9.05 12.60
N LYS A 101 -9.04 -8.99 11.63
CA LYS A 101 -9.31 -9.16 10.19
C LYS A 101 -10.13 -10.42 9.85
N PRO A 102 -9.76 -11.65 10.28
CA PRO A 102 -10.55 -12.83 9.97
C PRO A 102 -11.96 -12.79 10.58
N ILE A 103 -12.11 -12.24 11.80
CA ILE A 103 -13.41 -12.15 12.47
C ILE A 103 -14.36 -11.22 11.69
N ILE A 104 -13.92 -10.00 11.38
CA ILE A 104 -14.78 -9.05 10.65
C ILE A 104 -15.06 -9.49 9.21
N MET A 105 -14.12 -10.17 8.56
CA MET A 105 -14.36 -10.75 7.23
C MET A 105 -15.50 -11.77 7.25
N GLU A 106 -15.50 -12.65 8.25
CA GLU A 106 -16.55 -13.65 8.44
C GLU A 106 -17.89 -13.01 8.83
N GLU A 107 -17.90 -12.16 9.86
CA GLU A 107 -19.12 -11.50 10.36
C GLU A 107 -19.78 -10.60 9.32
N TRP A 108 -18.99 -9.98 8.44
CA TRP A 108 -19.50 -9.11 7.39
C TRP A 108 -19.81 -9.85 6.09
N GLY A 109 -19.50 -11.16 6.01
CA GLY A 109 -19.72 -11.98 4.82
C GLY A 109 -18.91 -11.48 3.61
N GLU A 110 -17.74 -10.91 3.85
CA GLU A 110 -16.86 -10.41 2.79
C GLU A 110 -15.87 -11.47 2.34
N ASN A 111 -15.38 -11.32 1.12
CA ASN A 111 -14.30 -12.15 0.60
C ASN A 111 -13.20 -11.27 0.00
N ARG A 112 -11.99 -11.81 0.00
CA ARG A 112 -10.78 -11.08 -0.37
C ARG A 112 -10.83 -10.56 -1.80
N ASP A 113 -11.19 -11.41 -2.76
CA ASP A 113 -11.11 -11.08 -4.18
C ASP A 113 -12.13 -10.01 -4.56
N GLY A 114 -13.35 -10.11 -4.05
CA GLY A 114 -14.38 -9.09 -4.25
C GLY A 114 -13.98 -7.71 -3.71
N LEU A 115 -13.28 -7.65 -2.57
CA LEU A 115 -12.77 -6.39 -2.01
C LEU A 115 -11.57 -5.84 -2.80
N ILE A 116 -10.68 -6.70 -3.30
CA ILE A 116 -9.58 -6.30 -4.19
C ILE A 116 -10.15 -5.67 -5.48
N ASP A 117 -11.14 -6.30 -6.09
CA ASP A 117 -11.76 -5.83 -7.33
C ASP A 117 -12.50 -4.52 -7.11
N LEU A 118 -13.30 -4.42 -6.04
CA LEU A 118 -14.00 -3.18 -5.68
C LEU A 118 -13.03 -2.03 -5.43
N PHE A 119 -11.99 -2.26 -4.63
CA PHE A 119 -11.00 -1.24 -4.30
C PHE A 119 -10.21 -0.81 -5.54
N GLY A 120 -9.85 -1.75 -6.41
CA GLY A 120 -9.23 -1.44 -7.71
C GLY A 120 -10.14 -0.58 -8.59
N LYS A 121 -11.41 -0.99 -8.75
CA LYS A 121 -12.39 -0.31 -9.59
C LYS A 121 -12.64 1.14 -9.16
N VAL A 122 -12.82 1.40 -7.86
CA VAL A 122 -13.03 2.77 -7.36
C VAL A 122 -11.83 3.67 -7.63
N ARG A 123 -10.62 3.12 -7.59
CA ARG A 123 -9.39 3.85 -7.90
C ARG A 123 -9.26 4.13 -9.39
N ASP A 124 -9.63 3.17 -10.23
CA ASP A 124 -9.68 3.36 -11.68
C ASP A 124 -10.70 4.43 -12.06
N GLU A 125 -11.93 4.35 -11.51
CA GLU A 125 -12.98 5.34 -11.75
C GLU A 125 -12.55 6.74 -11.31
N TRP A 126 -11.88 6.87 -10.15
CA TRP A 126 -11.38 8.17 -9.69
C TRP A 126 -10.26 8.69 -10.60
N LEU A 127 -9.33 7.83 -11.00
CA LEU A 127 -8.25 8.19 -11.92
C LEU A 127 -8.80 8.67 -13.27
N GLU A 128 -9.85 8.02 -13.79
CA GLU A 128 -10.50 8.37 -15.06
C GLU A 128 -11.33 9.67 -14.98
N GLN A 129 -12.07 9.85 -13.88
CA GLN A 129 -13.01 10.98 -13.75
C GLN A 129 -12.35 12.27 -13.27
N ASP A 130 -11.37 12.17 -12.38
CA ASP A 130 -10.68 13.33 -11.80
C ASP A 130 -9.21 12.98 -11.52
N PHE A 131 -8.46 12.87 -12.62
CA PHE A 131 -7.03 12.59 -12.60
C PHE A 131 -6.25 13.57 -11.72
N ALA A 132 -6.58 14.87 -11.80
CA ALA A 132 -5.85 15.90 -11.06
C ALA A 132 -6.05 15.75 -9.54
N ALA A 133 -7.29 15.51 -9.08
CA ALA A 133 -7.54 15.25 -7.66
C ALA A 133 -6.92 13.91 -7.21
N TRP A 134 -6.95 12.88 -8.05
CA TRP A 134 -6.32 11.60 -7.75
C TRP A 134 -4.80 11.74 -7.58
N ILE A 135 -4.12 12.45 -8.49
CA ILE A 135 -2.69 12.79 -8.38
C ILE A 135 -2.43 13.63 -7.13
N GLY A 136 -3.23 14.67 -6.89
CA GLY A 136 -3.10 15.56 -5.73
C GLY A 136 -3.29 14.89 -4.37
N ALA A 137 -3.93 13.71 -4.32
CA ALA A 137 -4.07 12.92 -3.10
C ALA A 137 -2.84 12.07 -2.75
N ASN A 138 -1.80 12.09 -3.61
CA ASN A 138 -0.55 11.38 -3.40
C ASN A 138 0.60 12.38 -3.20
N ARG A 139 1.64 11.96 -2.48
CA ARG A 139 2.87 12.74 -2.32
C ARG A 139 4.09 11.84 -2.46
N LEU A 140 5.15 12.33 -3.10
CA LEU A 140 6.44 11.64 -3.08
C LEU A 140 7.14 11.89 -1.74
N TYR A 141 7.93 10.92 -1.28
CA TYR A 141 8.84 11.21 -0.18
C TYR A 141 9.90 12.23 -0.61
N PRO A 142 10.35 13.13 0.30
CA PRO A 142 11.32 14.17 -0.04
C PRO A 142 12.60 13.61 -0.67
N GLY A 143 13.08 14.27 -1.73
CA GLY A 143 14.33 13.92 -2.42
C GLY A 143 14.25 12.73 -3.40
N VAL A 144 13.16 11.97 -3.41
CA VAL A 144 13.02 10.79 -4.28
C VAL A 144 12.97 11.14 -5.76
N SER A 145 12.24 12.20 -6.14
CA SER A 145 12.13 12.60 -7.55
C SER A 145 13.51 12.85 -8.17
N ASP A 146 14.36 13.61 -7.46
CA ASP A 146 15.73 13.89 -7.90
C ASP A 146 16.58 12.61 -7.89
N ALA A 147 16.48 11.79 -6.85
CA ALA A 147 17.20 10.51 -6.79
C ALA A 147 16.86 9.60 -7.99
N LEU A 148 15.59 9.53 -8.38
CA LEU A 148 15.15 8.73 -9.54
C LEU A 148 15.63 9.34 -10.87
N LYS A 149 15.60 10.67 -11.02
CA LYS A 149 16.05 11.36 -12.25
C LYS A 149 17.55 11.23 -12.49
N PHE A 150 18.34 11.33 -11.43
CA PHE A 150 19.80 11.34 -11.51
C PHE A 150 20.44 9.95 -11.28
N ALA A 151 19.63 8.91 -11.08
CA ALA A 151 20.12 7.55 -10.94
C ALA A 151 20.84 7.09 -12.22
N SER A 152 22.15 6.83 -12.12
CA SER A 152 22.93 6.15 -13.16
C SER A 152 22.74 4.64 -13.16
N SER A 153 22.28 4.09 -12.04
CA SER A 153 22.06 2.67 -11.82
C SER A 153 20.71 2.22 -12.36
N ARG A 154 20.59 0.92 -12.68
CA ARG A 154 19.32 0.36 -13.18
C ARG A 154 18.31 0.26 -12.03
N VAL A 155 17.17 0.95 -12.17
CA VAL A 155 16.08 0.94 -11.19
C VAL A 155 14.95 0.03 -11.64
N TYR A 156 14.44 -0.76 -10.68
CA TYR A 156 13.27 -1.61 -10.73
C TYR A 156 12.29 -1.18 -9.64
N ILE A 157 11.01 -1.25 -9.94
CA ILE A 157 9.93 -1.06 -8.97
C ILE A 157 9.34 -2.43 -8.65
N VAL A 158 9.26 -2.76 -7.37
CA VAL A 158 8.72 -4.04 -6.88
C VAL A 158 7.69 -3.74 -5.80
N THR A 159 6.41 -3.79 -6.15
CA THR A 159 5.29 -3.31 -5.32
C THR A 159 4.11 -4.27 -5.32
N THR A 160 3.27 -4.21 -4.29
CA THR A 160 1.95 -4.86 -4.26
C THR A 160 0.85 -3.98 -4.84
N LYS A 161 1.17 -2.75 -5.28
CA LYS A 161 0.29 -1.86 -6.03
C LYS A 161 0.15 -2.34 -7.48
N GLN A 162 -1.01 -2.13 -8.09
CA GLN A 162 -1.17 -2.37 -9.53
C GLN A 162 -0.23 -1.46 -10.33
N SER A 163 0.52 -2.02 -11.30
CA SER A 163 1.60 -1.30 -12.00
C SER A 163 1.14 -0.01 -12.66
N ARG A 164 -0.10 0.05 -13.17
CA ARG A 164 -0.67 1.25 -13.81
C ARG A 164 -0.72 2.48 -12.88
N PHE A 165 -1.02 2.28 -11.60
CA PHE A 165 -1.04 3.38 -10.63
C PHE A 165 0.37 3.86 -10.29
N ALA A 166 1.32 2.92 -10.14
CA ALA A 166 2.71 3.27 -9.89
C ALA A 166 3.30 4.05 -11.08
N ASP A 167 3.04 3.59 -12.30
CA ASP A 167 3.50 4.25 -13.53
C ASP A 167 2.96 5.68 -13.66
N ALA A 168 1.64 5.87 -13.47
CA ALA A 168 1.02 7.19 -13.51
C ALA A 168 1.67 8.16 -12.49
N LEU A 169 1.89 7.71 -11.26
CA LEU A 169 2.50 8.54 -10.21
C LEU A 169 3.98 8.84 -10.48
N LEU A 170 4.75 7.89 -11.02
CA LEU A 170 6.14 8.13 -11.43
C LEU A 170 6.23 9.18 -12.52
N ARG A 171 5.33 9.12 -13.51
CA ARG A 171 5.28 10.11 -14.59
C ARG A 171 4.89 11.49 -14.09
N GLU A 172 3.77 11.59 -13.39
CA GLU A 172 3.20 12.89 -13.03
C GLU A 172 3.91 13.56 -11.86
N LEU A 173 4.20 12.81 -10.79
CA LEU A 173 4.82 13.41 -9.60
C LEU A 173 6.33 13.39 -9.67
N ALA A 174 6.92 12.30 -10.16
CA ALA A 174 8.38 12.18 -10.19
C ALA A 174 8.97 12.74 -11.49
N GLY A 175 8.20 12.91 -12.57
CA GLY A 175 8.72 13.31 -13.87
C GLY A 175 9.66 12.27 -14.48
N VAL A 176 9.47 10.99 -14.13
CA VAL A 176 10.33 9.87 -14.57
C VAL A 176 9.48 8.81 -15.25
N THR A 177 9.95 8.29 -16.38
CA THR A 177 9.37 7.10 -17.02
C THR A 177 10.26 5.90 -16.75
N ILE A 178 9.77 4.92 -16.01
CA ILE A 178 10.41 3.62 -15.84
C ILE A 178 9.76 2.67 -16.86
N PRO A 179 10.54 1.94 -17.68
CA PRO A 179 9.98 0.98 -18.62
C PRO A 179 9.08 -0.06 -17.94
N PRO A 180 7.93 -0.43 -18.55
CA PRO A 180 6.95 -1.32 -17.93
C PRO A 180 7.53 -2.68 -17.50
N GLU A 181 8.49 -3.23 -18.23
CA GLU A 181 9.19 -4.47 -17.90
C GLU A 181 10.05 -4.40 -16.63
N ARG A 182 10.21 -3.20 -16.07
CA ARG A 182 10.90 -2.93 -14.80
C ARG A 182 9.95 -2.57 -13.65
N ILE A 183 8.63 -2.62 -13.88
CA ILE A 183 7.60 -2.37 -12.87
C ILE A 183 6.85 -3.66 -12.53
N TYR A 184 7.27 -4.32 -11.47
CA TYR A 184 6.66 -5.52 -10.93
C TYR A 184 5.60 -5.15 -9.89
N GLY A 185 4.34 -5.13 -10.31
CA GLY A 185 3.19 -4.77 -9.47
C GLY A 185 2.36 -5.96 -9.01
N LEU A 186 1.14 -5.67 -8.56
CA LEU A 186 0.17 -6.69 -8.16
C LEU A 186 -0.01 -7.75 -9.28
N GLY A 187 0.07 -9.02 -8.91
CA GLY A 187 -0.06 -10.15 -9.83
C GLY A 187 1.25 -10.68 -10.40
N THR A 188 2.40 -10.02 -10.17
CA THR A 188 3.70 -10.54 -10.64
C THR A 188 4.35 -11.57 -9.71
N GLY A 189 3.63 -12.01 -8.67
CA GLY A 189 4.11 -12.95 -7.65
C GLY A 189 4.71 -12.26 -6.41
N PRO A 190 5.15 -13.05 -5.40
CA PRO A 190 5.72 -12.51 -4.17
C PRO A 190 6.99 -11.69 -4.43
N LYS A 191 7.18 -10.59 -3.68
CA LYS A 191 8.36 -9.71 -3.80
C LYS A 191 9.68 -10.49 -3.78
N VAL A 192 9.81 -11.43 -2.85
CA VAL A 192 11.00 -12.29 -2.71
C VAL A 192 11.31 -13.07 -3.99
N GLU A 193 10.30 -13.61 -4.66
CA GLU A 193 10.50 -14.37 -5.90
C GLU A 193 10.86 -13.46 -7.06
N VAL A 194 10.27 -12.26 -7.15
CA VAL A 194 10.66 -11.24 -8.13
C VAL A 194 12.14 -10.86 -7.95
N LEU A 195 12.59 -10.64 -6.72
CA LEU A 195 13.99 -10.29 -6.43
C LEU A 195 14.95 -11.41 -6.82
N LYS A 196 14.62 -12.67 -6.51
CA LYS A 196 15.38 -13.85 -6.95
C LYS A 196 15.45 -13.95 -8.48
N GLN A 197 14.36 -13.65 -9.18
CA GLN A 197 14.34 -13.61 -10.65
C GLN A 197 15.25 -12.50 -11.18
N LEU A 198 15.20 -11.31 -10.58
CA LEU A 198 16.07 -10.20 -10.95
C LEU A 198 17.56 -10.54 -10.79
N GLN A 199 17.96 -11.18 -9.70
CA GLN A 199 19.36 -11.59 -9.49
C GLN A 199 19.85 -12.64 -10.50
N LYS A 200 18.96 -13.50 -11.02
CA LYS A 200 19.31 -14.59 -11.94
C LYS A 200 19.42 -14.18 -13.41
N LYS A 201 19.02 -12.95 -13.75
CA LYS A 201 19.05 -12.44 -15.13
C LYS A 201 20.49 -12.35 -15.66
N PRO A 202 20.78 -12.90 -16.86
CA PRO A 202 22.14 -12.85 -17.45
C PRO A 202 22.70 -11.42 -17.55
N GLU A 203 21.86 -10.45 -17.88
CA GLU A 203 22.22 -9.04 -17.99
C GLU A 203 22.57 -8.37 -16.64
N HIS A 204 22.39 -9.08 -15.53
CA HIS A 204 22.71 -8.62 -14.16
C HIS A 204 23.92 -9.34 -13.54
N GLN A 205 24.57 -10.24 -14.28
CA GLN A 205 25.77 -10.91 -13.79
C GLN A 205 26.86 -9.90 -13.42
N GLY A 206 27.41 -10.02 -12.20
CA GLY A 206 28.43 -9.11 -11.68
C GLY A 206 27.90 -7.77 -11.13
N LEU A 207 26.58 -7.57 -11.09
CA LEU A 207 25.95 -6.44 -10.41
C LEU A 207 25.51 -6.82 -8.99
N THR A 208 25.48 -5.84 -8.10
CA THR A 208 24.92 -5.99 -6.74
C THR A 208 23.48 -5.46 -6.72
N LEU A 209 22.54 -6.30 -6.26
CA LEU A 209 21.14 -5.90 -6.03
C LEU A 209 21.00 -5.21 -4.67
N GLN A 210 20.57 -3.94 -4.72
CA GLN A 210 20.19 -3.12 -3.58
C GLN A 210 18.66 -3.13 -3.43
N GLU A 211 18.18 -3.53 -2.27
CA GLU A 211 16.75 -3.66 -1.96
C GLU A 211 16.32 -2.58 -0.97
N LEU A 212 15.43 -1.68 -1.36
CA LEU A 212 15.00 -0.56 -0.52
C LEU A 212 13.49 -0.61 -0.25
N GLY A 213 13.11 -0.54 1.03
CA GLY A 213 11.71 -0.55 1.49
C GLY A 213 10.98 -1.89 1.37
N LEU A 214 11.68 -2.95 0.97
CA LEU A 214 11.09 -4.27 0.79
C LEU A 214 11.07 -5.03 2.12
N GLN A 215 9.87 -5.21 2.68
CA GLN A 215 9.67 -6.03 3.87
C GLN A 215 9.83 -7.51 3.53
N HIS A 216 10.74 -8.19 4.20
CA HIS A 216 10.95 -9.64 4.09
C HIS A 216 10.23 -10.36 5.24
N PRO A 217 9.27 -11.27 4.97
CA PRO A 217 8.62 -12.06 6.02
C PRO A 217 9.63 -12.84 6.88
N GLU A 218 10.74 -13.27 6.28
CA GLU A 218 11.81 -14.05 6.92
C GLU A 218 12.81 -13.20 7.73
N ARG A 219 12.73 -11.86 7.70
CA ARG A 219 13.61 -11.00 8.54
C ARG A 219 13.15 -10.88 9.99
N LYS A 220 12.09 -11.60 10.41
CA LYS A 220 11.75 -11.76 11.84
C LYS A 220 12.56 -12.89 12.46
N ARG A 221 13.58 -12.50 13.24
CA ARG A 221 14.54 -13.28 14.07
C ARG A 221 15.85 -13.67 13.38
N GLY A 222 16.85 -12.79 13.52
CA GLY A 222 18.14 -13.20 14.09
C GLY A 222 18.94 -14.33 13.44
N SER A 223 18.96 -14.46 12.10
CA SER A 223 20.03 -15.20 11.41
C SER A 223 20.22 -14.67 10.00
N CYS A 224 21.19 -13.76 9.84
CA CYS A 224 21.65 -13.36 8.51
C CYS A 224 22.62 -14.43 8.00
N SER A 225 22.25 -15.14 6.93
CA SER A 225 23.17 -16.00 6.16
C SER A 225 23.68 -15.34 4.87
N TYR A 226 23.54 -14.01 4.75
CA TYR A 226 24.16 -13.22 3.68
C TYR A 226 25.36 -12.41 4.21
N PRO A 227 26.45 -12.28 3.44
CA PRO A 227 27.66 -11.60 3.88
C PRO A 227 27.36 -10.15 4.27
N GLN A 228 27.89 -9.74 5.43
CA GLN A 228 27.54 -8.55 6.23
C GLN A 228 27.80 -7.16 5.58
N ASN A 229 27.93 -7.05 4.25
CA ASN A 229 28.39 -5.81 3.61
C ASN A 229 27.30 -4.91 2.97
N SER A 230 26.01 -5.16 3.17
CA SER A 230 24.93 -4.36 2.53
C SER A 230 23.90 -3.75 3.48
N CYS A 231 24.26 -3.53 4.75
CA CYS A 231 23.36 -2.90 5.72
C CYS A 231 23.67 -1.40 5.88
N SER A 232 23.21 -0.56 4.95
CA SER A 232 23.04 0.87 5.20
C SER A 232 21.58 1.12 5.60
N ARG A 233 21.36 1.36 6.90
CA ARG A 233 20.14 1.98 7.42
C ARG A 233 20.04 3.39 6.81
N ALA A 234 19.01 3.65 6.03
CA ALA A 234 18.48 5.00 5.86
C ALA A 234 17.16 5.06 6.62
N LEU A 235 17.06 6.09 7.46
CA LEU A 235 15.92 6.45 8.31
C LEU A 235 14.66 6.73 7.49
#